data_AF-A0A7I8VHF4-F1
#
_entry.id   AF-A0A7I8VHF4-F1
#
_cell.length_a   1.000
_cell.length_b   1.000
_cell.length_c   1.000
_cell.angle_alpha   90.00
_cell.angle_beta   90.00
_cell.angle_gamma   90.00
#
_symmetry.space_group_name_H-M   'P 1'
#
loop_
_entity.id
_entity.type
_entity.pdbx_description
1 polymer ?
#
loop_
_entity_poly.entity_id
_entity_poly.type
_entity_poly.pdbx_seq_one_letter_code
_entity_poly.pdbx_strand_id
1 'polypeptide(L)'
;MSALQLNKFLCWKLKIAVVAICFYTVIAAGVATLLEIFDIADQFSDNFYIRGGFEARWRMHVWEGWLACNIVMIVLHIIMIITAVIMFFGVRRFPTFYEFTLTKVYLVFMICYTLAELGVACYKFSWIEELRYEITYGEKKLLAGSKDMLDTAMSRARSGMSTPRSGFARAGSQQLLGGPMSQSQA
;
A
#
# COMPACT_ATOMS: atom_id res chain seq x y z
N MET A 1 26.50 36.37 -10.70
CA MET A 1 26.10 34.97 -11.00
C MET A 1 24.86 35.01 -11.88
N SER A 2 25.03 34.75 -13.18
CA SER A 2 23.99 34.79 -14.19
C SER A 2 23.12 33.54 -14.09
N ALA A 3 22.12 33.59 -13.20
CA ALA A 3 21.10 32.55 -13.12
C ALA A 3 20.25 32.58 -14.41
N LEU A 4 20.26 31.47 -15.15
CA LEU A 4 19.39 31.08 -16.27
C LEU A 4 18.47 32.16 -16.86
N GLN A 5 18.67 32.50 -18.14
CA GLN A 5 17.79 33.35 -18.96
C GLN A 5 16.44 32.66 -19.31
N LEU A 6 15.72 32.16 -18.31
CA LEU A 6 14.36 31.60 -18.45
C LEU A 6 13.35 32.63 -18.98
N ASN A 7 13.68 33.92 -18.91
CA ASN A 7 12.85 35.04 -19.39
C ASN A 7 12.52 35.00 -20.89
N LYS A 8 13.26 34.22 -21.70
CA LYS A 8 13.01 34.12 -23.15
C LYS A 8 12.21 32.90 -23.58
N PHE A 9 12.11 31.87 -22.74
CA PHE A 9 11.60 30.55 -23.16
C PHE A 9 10.12 30.31 -22.83
N LEU A 10 9.56 31.05 -21.87
CA LEU A 10 8.13 31.09 -21.62
C LEU A 10 7.69 32.55 -21.59
N CYS A 11 7.05 33.05 -22.65
CA CYS A 11 6.54 34.42 -22.79
C CYS A 11 5.44 34.81 -21.76
N TRP A 12 5.36 34.13 -20.62
CA TRP A 12 4.40 34.40 -19.57
C TRP A 12 4.99 35.33 -18.51
N LYS A 13 4.22 36.32 -18.08
CA LYS A 13 4.57 37.09 -16.88
C LYS A 13 4.68 36.13 -15.70
N LEU A 14 5.75 36.22 -14.92
CA LEU A 14 6.04 35.37 -13.76
C LEU A 14 4.82 35.14 -12.85
N LYS A 15 4.02 36.20 -12.63
CA LYS A 15 2.77 36.13 -11.85
C LYS A 15 1.78 35.10 -12.38
N ILE A 16 1.57 35.06 -13.70
CA ILE A 16 0.61 34.16 -14.35
C ILE A 16 1.11 32.72 -14.20
N ALA A 17 2.41 32.49 -14.40
CA ALA A 17 3.02 31.18 -14.23
C ALA A 17 2.87 30.66 -12.79
N VAL A 18 3.16 31.50 -11.78
CA VAL A 18 3.04 31.09 -10.37
C VAL A 18 1.58 30.78 -10.01
N VAL A 19 0.62 31.60 -10.45
CA VAL A 19 -0.80 31.34 -10.22
C VAL A 19 -1.24 30.02 -10.85
N ALA A 20 -0.83 29.75 -12.10
CA ALA A 20 -1.15 28.49 -12.77
C ALA A 20 -0.53 27.29 -12.04
N ILE A 21 0.71 27.41 -11.57
CA ILE A 21 1.38 26.36 -10.79
C ILE A 21 0.65 26.12 -9.46
N CYS A 22 0.27 27.17 -8.72
CA CYS A 22 -0.48 26.99 -7.48
C CYS A 22 -1.80 26.25 -7.72
N PHE A 23 -2.53 26.58 -8.80
CA PHE A 23 -3.78 25.91 -9.14
C PHE A 23 -3.57 24.45 -9.48
N TYR A 24 -2.55 24.16 -10.31
CA TYR A 24 -2.13 22.80 -10.62
C TYR A 24 -1.77 22.01 -9.36
N THR A 25 -0.97 22.59 -8.46
CA THR A 25 -0.54 21.93 -7.22
C THR A 25 -1.73 21.59 -6.33
N VAL A 26 -2.71 22.49 -6.18
CA VAL A 26 -3.91 22.22 -5.38
C VAL A 26 -4.72 21.06 -5.95
N ILE A 27 -4.91 21.02 -7.28
CA ILE A 27 -5.65 19.93 -7.92
C ILE A 27 -4.88 18.62 -7.81
N ALA A 28 -3.60 18.61 -8.18
CA ALA A 28 -2.77 17.42 -8.18
C ALA A 28 -2.62 16.82 -6.76
N ALA A 29 -2.29 17.65 -5.77
CA ALA A 29 -2.19 17.21 -4.38
C ALA A 29 -3.57 16.80 -3.81
N GLY A 30 -4.65 17.46 -4.22
CA GLY A 30 -6.01 17.09 -3.83
C GLY A 30 -6.40 15.70 -4.34
N VAL A 31 -6.15 15.43 -5.63
CA VAL A 31 -6.39 14.10 -6.22
C VAL A 31 -5.50 13.04 -5.57
N ALA A 32 -4.20 13.33 -5.35
CA ALA A 32 -3.29 12.42 -4.66
C ALA A 32 -3.77 12.10 -3.24
N THR A 33 -4.21 13.11 -2.48
CA THR A 33 -4.77 12.91 -1.13
C THR A 33 -6.01 12.01 -1.16
N LEU A 34 -6.89 12.18 -2.15
CA LEU A 34 -8.07 11.31 -2.30
C LEU A 34 -7.68 9.86 -2.60
N LEU A 35 -6.68 9.64 -3.45
CA LEU A 35 -6.16 8.29 -3.73
C LEU A 35 -5.58 7.64 -2.48
N GLU A 36 -4.79 8.37 -1.69
CA GLU A 36 -4.26 7.84 -0.42
C GLU A 36 -5.38 7.53 0.59
N ILE A 37 -6.45 8.33 0.63
CA ILE A 37 -7.63 8.04 1.47
C ILE A 37 -8.34 6.76 0.99
N PHE A 38 -8.46 6.55 -0.32
CA PHE A 38 -9.04 5.32 -0.85
C PHE A 38 -8.17 4.09 -0.54
N ASP A 39 -6.85 4.22 -0.65
CA ASP A 39 -5.92 3.16 -0.24
C ASP A 39 -6.08 2.80 1.24
N ILE A 40 -6.28 3.79 2.11
CA ILE A 40 -6.53 3.56 3.54
C ILE A 40 -7.92 2.94 3.76
N ALA A 41 -8.94 3.44 3.06
CA ALA A 41 -10.31 2.97 3.20
C ALA A 41 -10.47 1.50 2.78
N ASP A 42 -9.78 1.09 1.71
CA ASP A 42 -9.77 -0.30 1.23
C ASP A 42 -9.21 -1.25 2.32
N GLN A 43 -8.19 -0.81 3.05
CA GLN A 43 -7.56 -1.59 4.13
C GLN A 43 -8.47 -1.81 5.35
N PHE A 44 -9.44 -0.92 5.60
CA PHE A 44 -10.37 -1.03 6.73
C PHE A 44 -11.65 -1.81 6.40
N SER A 45 -11.82 -2.29 5.17
CA SER A 45 -13.00 -3.09 4.84
C SER A 45 -12.81 -4.54 5.30
N ASP A 46 -13.62 -4.99 6.26
CA ASP A 46 -13.61 -6.37 6.78
C ASP A 46 -13.93 -7.45 5.73
N ASN A 47 -14.38 -7.02 4.54
CA ASN A 47 -14.63 -7.88 3.38
C ASN A 47 -13.42 -8.00 2.45
N PHE A 48 -12.27 -7.39 2.79
CA PHE A 48 -11.04 -7.50 2.01
C PHE A 48 -10.37 -8.87 2.23
N TYR A 49 -11.04 -9.91 1.75
CA TYR A 49 -10.44 -11.22 1.58
C TYR A 49 -9.53 -11.14 0.35
N ILE A 50 -8.29 -10.69 0.53
CA ILE A 50 -7.24 -10.94 -0.45
C ILE A 50 -7.23 -12.46 -0.64
N ARG A 51 -7.63 -12.98 -1.80
CA ARG A 51 -7.48 -14.40 -2.12
C ARG A 51 -5.99 -14.73 -2.03
N GLY A 52 -5.56 -15.25 -0.88
CA GLY A 52 -4.15 -15.42 -0.52
C GLY A 52 -3.65 -14.62 0.70
N GLY A 53 -4.52 -13.95 1.46
CA GLY A 53 -4.19 -13.21 2.68
C GLY A 53 -3.47 -14.08 3.72
N PHE A 54 -2.27 -13.66 4.08
CA PHE A 54 -1.20 -14.49 4.63
C PHE A 54 -1.26 -14.67 6.16
N GLU A 55 -1.22 -15.91 6.67
CA GLU A 55 -1.15 -16.22 8.12
C GLU A 55 0.24 -15.95 8.75
N ALA A 56 1.21 -15.45 8.00
CA ALA A 56 2.59 -15.34 8.47
C ALA A 56 2.86 -14.03 9.23
N ARG A 57 3.20 -14.14 10.52
CA ARG A 57 3.44 -13.05 11.49
C ARG A 57 4.42 -11.96 11.04
N TRP A 58 5.36 -12.27 10.14
CA TRP A 58 6.35 -11.33 9.62
C TRP A 58 5.81 -10.37 8.56
N ARG A 59 4.64 -10.66 7.95
CA ARG A 59 4.01 -9.80 6.93
C ARG A 59 3.14 -8.67 7.50
N MET A 60 2.78 -8.71 8.79
CA MET A 60 2.11 -7.59 9.46
C MET A 60 2.99 -6.32 9.46
N HIS A 61 4.31 -6.49 9.59
CA HIS A 61 5.25 -5.37 9.65
C HIS A 61 5.35 -4.60 8.32
N VAL A 62 5.07 -5.28 7.19
CA VAL A 62 5.06 -4.65 5.85
C VAL A 62 3.84 -3.76 5.69
N TRP A 63 2.68 -4.21 6.20
CA TRP A 63 1.45 -3.43 6.15
C TRP A 63 1.52 -2.18 7.04
N GLU A 64 2.11 -2.29 8.23
CA GLU A 64 2.34 -1.12 9.11
C GLU A 64 3.21 -0.05 8.44
N GLY A 65 4.25 -0.45 7.70
CA GLY A 65 5.11 0.45 6.94
C GLY A 65 4.38 1.15 5.79
N TRP A 66 3.54 0.43 5.05
CA TRP A 66 2.71 1.01 3.99
C TRP A 66 1.71 2.02 4.55
N LEU A 67 0.96 1.63 5.60
CA LEU A 67 -0.01 2.51 6.26
C LEU A 67 0.67 3.80 6.76
N ALA A 68 1.81 3.68 7.45
CA ALA A 68 2.57 4.83 7.93
C ALA A 68 2.98 5.76 6.77
N CYS A 69 3.39 5.19 5.64
CA CYS A 69 3.77 5.94 4.45
C CYS A 69 2.59 6.74 3.87
N ASN A 70 1.41 6.10 3.75
CA ASN A 70 0.19 6.76 3.27
C ASN A 70 -0.22 7.93 4.19
N ILE A 71 -0.18 7.72 5.51
CA ILE A 71 -0.51 8.76 6.49
C ILE A 71 0.46 9.95 6.36
N VAL A 72 1.76 9.69 6.28
CA VAL A 72 2.77 10.74 6.12
C VAL A 72 2.57 11.52 4.81
N MET A 73 2.25 10.83 3.71
CA MET A 73 1.96 11.47 2.43
C MET A 73 0.72 12.36 2.48
N ILE A 74 -0.37 11.91 3.12
CA ILE A 74 -1.56 12.75 3.34
C ILE A 74 -1.19 14.05 4.08
N VAL A 75 -0.39 13.96 5.14
CA VAL A 75 0.05 15.16 5.87
C VAL A 75 0.88 16.09 4.96
N LEU A 76 1.81 15.54 4.17
CA LEU A 76 2.62 16.32 3.24
C LEU A 76 1.76 16.99 2.16
N HIS A 77 0.77 16.30 1.58
CA HIS A 77 -0.14 16.89 0.61
C HIS A 77 -0.95 18.04 1.21
N ILE A 78 -1.46 17.90 2.44
CA ILE A 78 -2.18 18.97 3.15
C ILE A 78 -1.29 20.19 3.35
N ILE A 79 -0.05 19.99 3.81
CA ILE A 79 0.92 21.09 3.98
C ILE A 79 1.19 21.78 2.63
N MET A 80 1.33 21.02 1.54
CA MET A 80 1.53 21.59 0.21
C MET A 80 0.32 22.38 -0.29
N ILE A 81 -0.90 21.90 -0.04
CA ILE A 81 -2.13 22.63 -0.38
C ILE A 81 -2.20 23.95 0.40
N ILE A 82 -1.96 23.93 1.71
CA ILE A 82 -1.93 25.15 2.55
C ILE A 82 -0.87 26.14 2.02
N THR A 83 0.34 25.64 1.74
CA THR A 83 1.43 26.47 1.22
C THR A 83 1.11 27.06 -0.15
N ALA A 84 0.46 26.30 -1.05
CA ALA A 84 0.01 26.78 -2.35
C ALA A 84 -1.06 27.88 -2.22
N VAL A 85 -2.00 27.74 -1.28
CA VAL A 85 -3.03 28.77 -1.00
C VAL A 85 -2.39 30.05 -0.44
N ILE A 86 -1.45 29.94 0.51
CA ILE A 86 -0.71 31.09 1.03
C ILE A 86 0.05 31.80 -0.09
N MET A 87 0.70 31.04 -0.97
CA MET A 87 1.44 31.60 -2.11
C MET A 87 0.50 32.32 -3.08
N PHE A 88 -0.67 31.76 -3.37
CA PHE A 88 -1.69 32.39 -4.21
C PHE A 88 -2.10 33.77 -3.67
N PHE A 89 -2.36 33.89 -2.37
CA PHE A 89 -2.66 35.18 -1.73
C PHE A 89 -1.44 36.11 -1.70
N GLY A 90 -0.25 35.57 -1.45
CA GLY A 90 1.00 36.32 -1.40
C GLY A 90 1.30 37.05 -2.73
N VAL A 91 1.18 36.35 -3.85
CA VAL A 91 1.42 36.91 -5.20
C VAL A 91 0.40 38.00 -5.56
N ARG A 92 -0.83 37.91 -5.02
CA ARG A 92 -1.85 38.92 -5.27
C ARG A 92 -1.66 40.18 -4.43
N ARG A 93 -1.09 40.06 -3.21
CA ARG A 93 -1.07 41.14 -2.22
C ARG A 93 0.23 41.94 -2.17
N PHE A 94 1.38 41.32 -2.45
CA PHE A 94 2.70 41.95 -2.28
C PHE A 94 3.27 42.57 -3.57
N PRO A 95 4.12 43.61 -3.46
CA PRO A 95 4.79 44.22 -4.60
C PRO A 95 5.93 43.35 -5.15
N THR A 96 6.32 43.61 -6.40
CA THR A 96 7.17 42.78 -7.28
C THR A 96 8.49 42.30 -6.67
N PHE A 97 9.06 43.04 -5.71
CA PHE A 97 10.35 42.69 -5.10
C PHE A 97 10.25 41.50 -4.14
N TYR A 98 9.15 41.38 -3.37
CA TYR A 98 8.93 40.27 -2.45
C TYR A 98 8.49 39.00 -3.17
N GLU A 99 7.85 39.14 -4.34
CA GLU A 99 7.36 38.02 -5.15
C GLU A 99 8.50 37.09 -5.59
N PHE A 100 9.65 37.64 -5.97
CA PHE A 100 10.76 36.83 -6.45
C PHE A 100 11.37 35.97 -5.33
N THR A 101 11.49 36.52 -4.12
CA THR A 101 11.99 35.79 -2.96
C THR A 101 10.99 34.71 -2.52
N LEU A 102 9.71 35.03 -2.44
CA LEU A 102 8.66 34.07 -2.13
C LEU A 102 8.61 32.92 -3.15
N THR A 103 8.72 33.25 -4.44
CA THR A 103 8.68 32.24 -5.51
C THR A 103 9.88 31.31 -5.45
N LYS A 104 11.07 31.82 -5.11
CA LYS A 104 12.26 30.97 -4.89
C LYS A 104 12.08 30.01 -3.73
N VAL A 105 11.60 30.50 -2.59
CA VAL A 105 11.33 29.66 -1.41
C VAL A 105 10.31 28.59 -1.75
N TYR A 106 9.21 28.97 -2.42
CA TYR A 106 8.18 28.04 -2.86
C TYR A 106 8.73 26.97 -3.82
N LEU A 107 9.62 27.34 -4.74
CA LEU A 107 10.25 26.41 -5.67
C LEU A 107 11.15 25.40 -4.94
N VAL A 108 11.90 25.83 -3.92
CA VAL A 108 12.68 24.91 -3.08
C VAL A 108 11.77 23.94 -2.35
N PHE A 109 10.66 24.42 -1.77
CA PHE A 109 9.65 23.56 -1.14
C PHE A 109 9.05 22.54 -2.13
N MET A 110 8.72 22.96 -3.35
CA MET A 110 8.21 22.07 -4.40
C MET A 110 9.22 20.97 -4.75
N ILE A 111 10.51 21.31 -4.90
CA ILE A 111 11.55 20.33 -5.19
C ILE A 111 11.67 19.31 -4.04
N CYS A 112 11.73 19.77 -2.79
CA CYS A 112 11.81 18.88 -1.63
C CYS A 112 10.58 17.96 -1.54
N TYR A 113 9.39 18.49 -1.81
CA TYR A 113 8.16 17.72 -1.84
C TYR A 113 8.18 16.66 -2.95
N THR A 114 8.60 17.01 -4.18
CA THR A 114 8.71 16.03 -5.28
C THR A 114 9.71 14.92 -4.96
N LEU A 115 10.80 15.22 -4.27
CA LEU A 115 11.76 14.20 -3.82
C LEU A 115 11.16 13.26 -2.77
N ALA A 116 10.38 13.79 -1.82
CA ALA A 116 9.69 12.98 -0.83
C ALA A 116 8.64 12.07 -1.48
N GLU A 117 7.83 12.62 -2.40
CA GLU A 117 6.84 11.88 -3.17
C GLU A 117 7.48 10.77 -4.02
N LEU A 118 8.59 11.07 -4.69
CA LEU A 118 9.36 10.09 -5.45
C LEU A 118 9.92 8.98 -4.54
N GLY A 119 10.45 9.35 -3.37
CA GLY A 119 10.99 8.38 -2.40
C GLY A 119 9.92 7.42 -1.89
N VAL A 120 8.73 7.94 -1.57
CA VAL A 120 7.57 7.13 -1.17
C VAL A 120 7.09 6.25 -2.32
N ALA A 121 6.99 6.78 -3.53
CA ALA A 121 6.61 6.00 -4.70
C ALA A 121 7.57 4.82 -4.93
N CYS A 122 8.89 5.08 -4.92
CA CYS A 122 9.91 4.04 -5.05
C CYS A 122 9.80 2.99 -3.93
N TYR A 123 9.55 3.42 -2.69
CA TYR A 123 9.30 2.51 -1.57
C TYR A 123 8.10 1.61 -1.87
N LYS A 124 6.92 2.17 -2.20
CA LYS A 124 5.71 1.41 -2.54
C LYS A 124 5.94 0.43 -3.70
N PHE A 125 6.60 0.87 -4.77
CA PHE A 125 6.89 0.02 -5.94
C PHE A 125 7.84 -1.14 -5.62
N SER A 126 8.84 -0.95 -4.76
CA SER A 126 9.75 -2.01 -4.34
C SER A 126 9.01 -3.20 -3.71
N TRP A 127 7.94 -2.95 -2.95
CA TRP A 127 7.16 -3.99 -2.29
C TRP A 127 6.22 -4.73 -3.23
N ILE A 128 5.67 -4.05 -4.25
CA ILE A 128 4.77 -4.66 -5.23
C ILE A 128 5.50 -5.78 -6.00
N GLU A 129 6.77 -5.59 -6.32
CA GLU A 129 7.56 -6.62 -6.99
C GLU A 129 7.76 -7.85 -6.11
N GLU A 130 8.12 -7.67 -4.84
CA GLU A 130 8.30 -8.77 -3.90
C GLU A 130 6.99 -9.57 -3.71
N LEU A 131 5.86 -8.89 -3.56
CA LEU A 131 4.53 -9.50 -3.51
C LEU A 131 4.21 -10.31 -4.77
N ARG A 132 4.54 -9.79 -5.96
CA ARG A 132 4.34 -10.48 -7.24
C ARG A 132 5.17 -11.76 -7.32
N TYR A 133 6.43 -11.73 -6.89
CA TYR A 133 7.28 -12.92 -6.88
C TYR A 133 6.71 -13.99 -5.97
N GLU A 134 6.27 -13.63 -4.77
CA GLU A 134 5.73 -14.59 -3.82
C GLU A 134 4.42 -15.23 -4.27
N ILE A 135 3.50 -14.48 -4.87
CA ILE A 135 2.27 -15.05 -5.43
C ILE A 135 2.64 -16.06 -6.54
N THR A 136 3.53 -15.67 -7.44
CA THR A 136 3.93 -16.50 -8.59
C THR A 136 4.65 -17.78 -8.14
N TYR A 137 5.52 -17.72 -7.14
CA TYR A 137 6.25 -18.88 -6.63
C TYR A 137 5.43 -19.72 -5.65
N GLY A 138 4.55 -19.09 -4.86
CA GLY A 138 3.61 -19.77 -3.96
C GLY A 138 2.60 -20.61 -4.75
N GLU A 139 2.05 -20.06 -5.83
CA GLU A 139 1.14 -20.77 -6.73
C GLU A 139 1.83 -21.95 -7.41
N LYS A 140 3.10 -21.78 -7.84
CA LYS A 140 3.91 -22.88 -8.40
C LYS A 140 4.16 -24.00 -7.38
N LYS A 141 4.38 -23.68 -6.10
CA LYS A 141 4.52 -24.69 -5.04
C LYS A 141 3.22 -25.45 -4.77
N LEU A 142 2.08 -24.76 -4.77
CA LEU A 142 0.78 -25.39 -4.61
C LEU A 142 0.43 -26.31 -5.80
N LEU A 143 0.74 -25.87 -7.02
CA LEU A 143 0.59 -26.68 -8.23
C LEU A 143 1.54 -27.88 -8.25
N ALA A 144 2.78 -27.73 -7.78
CA ALA A 144 3.74 -28.82 -7.66
C ALA A 144 3.29 -29.84 -6.61
N GLY A 145 2.87 -29.39 -5.42
CA GLY A 145 2.33 -30.28 -4.37
C GLY A 145 1.04 -30.98 -4.78
N SER A 146 0.17 -30.32 -5.56
CA SER A 146 -1.04 -30.94 -6.12
C SER A 146 -0.70 -31.99 -7.18
N LYS A 147 0.34 -31.79 -8.00
CA LYS A 147 0.80 -32.80 -8.96
C LYS A 147 1.42 -34.00 -8.24
N ASP A 148 2.25 -33.77 -7.23
CA ASP A 148 2.84 -34.87 -6.45
C ASP A 148 1.77 -35.70 -5.73
N MET A 149 0.73 -35.06 -5.17
CA MET A 149 -0.42 -35.79 -4.60
C MET A 149 -1.21 -36.56 -5.66
N LEU A 150 -1.41 -35.98 -6.84
CA LEU A 150 -2.14 -36.64 -7.93
C LEU A 150 -1.36 -37.82 -8.49
N ASP A 151 -0.06 -37.69 -8.68
CA ASP A 151 0.84 -38.75 -9.15
C ASP A 151 1.00 -39.86 -8.11
N THR A 152 1.04 -39.50 -6.81
CA THR A 152 1.01 -40.48 -5.70
C THR A 152 -0.33 -41.21 -5.63
N ALA A 153 -1.46 -40.53 -5.87
CA ALA A 153 -2.77 -41.15 -5.92
C ALA A 153 -2.93 -42.08 -7.13
N MET A 154 -2.43 -41.66 -8.30
CA MET A 154 -2.44 -42.47 -9.53
C MET A 154 -1.50 -43.68 -9.44
N SER A 155 -0.34 -43.56 -8.80
CA SER A 155 0.57 -44.70 -8.59
C SER A 155 -0.03 -45.75 -7.64
N ARG A 156 -0.76 -45.32 -6.60
CA ARG A 156 -1.54 -46.21 -5.71
C ARG A 156 -2.72 -46.88 -6.42
N ALA A 157 -3.40 -46.17 -7.32
CA ALA A 157 -4.48 -46.76 -8.11
C ALA A 157 -3.96 -47.82 -9.11
N ARG A 158 -2.78 -47.62 -9.69
CA ARG A 158 -2.12 -48.60 -10.59
C ARG A 158 -1.54 -49.80 -9.87
N SER A 159 -1.10 -49.67 -8.61
CA SER A 159 -0.54 -50.79 -7.85
C SER A 159 -1.59 -51.78 -7.35
N GLY A 160 -2.88 -51.57 -7.65
CA GLY A 160 -3.97 -52.49 -7.28
C GLY A 160 -4.23 -52.57 -5.78
N MET A 161 -3.67 -51.63 -4.99
CA MET A 161 -3.83 -51.61 -3.55
C MET A 161 -5.21 -51.01 -3.21
N SER A 162 -6.24 -51.85 -3.29
CA SER A 162 -7.58 -51.54 -2.80
C SER A 162 -7.49 -51.11 -1.34
N THR A 163 -8.04 -49.94 -1.02
CA THR A 163 -8.20 -49.46 0.36
C THR A 163 -8.72 -50.58 1.26
N PRO A 164 -8.19 -50.77 2.49
CA PRO A 164 -8.79 -51.71 3.42
C PRO A 164 -10.24 -51.26 3.64
N ARG A 165 -11.14 -52.11 3.18
CA ARG A 165 -12.58 -52.02 3.34
C ARG A 165 -12.84 -51.80 4.82
N SER A 166 -13.44 -50.66 5.16
CA SER A 166 -13.93 -50.36 6.51
C SER A 166 -14.75 -51.56 7.00
N GLY A 167 -14.15 -52.33 7.90
CA GLY A 167 -14.78 -53.44 8.58
C GLY A 167 -15.90 -52.91 9.45
N PHE A 168 -17.12 -53.00 8.94
CA PHE A 168 -18.35 -52.91 9.71
C PHE A 168 -18.40 -54.13 10.65
N ALA A 169 -17.65 -54.08 11.75
CA ALA A 169 -17.67 -55.10 12.80
C ALA A 169 -18.41 -54.53 14.02
N ARG A 170 -19.68 -54.93 14.10
CA ARG A 170 -20.59 -54.78 15.24
C ARG A 170 -20.29 -55.89 16.25
N ALA A 171 -19.71 -55.55 17.41
CA ALA A 171 -19.76 -56.33 18.66
C ALA A 171 -19.19 -55.44 19.78
N GLY A 172 -20.01 -54.88 20.67
CA GLY A 172 -20.23 -55.43 22.02
C GLY A 172 -19.52 -54.51 23.04
N SER A 173 -20.23 -53.54 23.62
CA SER A 173 -20.85 -53.63 24.96
C SER A 173 -19.87 -53.65 26.13
N GLN A 174 -20.10 -52.72 27.06
CA GLN A 174 -19.64 -52.61 28.46
C GLN A 174 -18.42 -51.69 28.72
N GLN A 175 -18.64 -50.49 29.28
CA GLN A 175 -18.73 -50.17 30.73
C GLN A 175 -17.30 -50.09 31.33
N LEU A 176 -16.78 -48.94 31.77
CA LEU A 176 -17.14 -48.29 33.05
C LEU A 176 -16.29 -47.01 33.30
N LEU A 177 -16.96 -46.03 33.93
CA LEU A 177 -16.53 -45.20 35.07
C LEU A 177 -15.55 -44.02 34.92
N GLY A 178 -16.10 -42.84 35.23
CA GLY A 178 -15.42 -41.70 35.89
C GLY A 178 -15.15 -40.54 34.93
N GLY A 179 -15.79 -39.37 34.99
CA GLY A 179 -16.53 -38.66 36.04
C GLY A 179 -16.16 -37.16 35.91
N PRO A 180 -17.09 -36.20 36.02
CA PRO A 180 -16.81 -34.77 35.83
C PRO A 180 -16.55 -34.03 37.15
N MET A 181 -15.58 -33.11 37.17
CA MET A 181 -15.46 -32.02 38.15
C MET A 181 -14.72 -30.85 37.44
N SER A 182 -15.31 -29.69 37.12
CA SER A 182 -15.80 -28.61 37.99
C SER A 182 -14.70 -27.95 38.85
N GLN A 183 -14.34 -26.71 38.51
CA GLN A 183 -14.16 -25.49 39.36
C GLN A 183 -13.35 -24.46 38.53
N SER A 184 -13.82 -23.26 38.18
CA SER A 184 -14.35 -22.12 38.97
C SER A 184 -13.30 -21.44 39.86
N GLN A 185 -13.31 -20.10 39.79
CA GLN A 185 -12.60 -19.08 40.60
C GLN A 185 -11.16 -18.75 40.15
N ALA A 186 -10.73 -17.50 40.00
CA ALA A 186 -11.29 -16.18 40.31
C ALA A 186 -10.72 -15.14 39.32
#